data_AF-A0A9E3D3C3-F1
#
_entry.id   AF-A0A9E3D3C3-F1
#
_cell.length_a   1.000
_cell.length_b   1.000
_cell.length_c   1.000
_cell.angle_alpha   90.00
_cell.angle_beta   90.00
_cell.angle_gamma   90.00
#
_symmetry.space_group_name_H-M   'P 1'
#
loop_
_entity.id
_entity.type
_entity.pdbx_description
1 polymer ?
#
loop_
_entity_poly.entity_id
_entity_poly.type
_entity_poly.pdbx_seq_one_letter_code
_entity_poly.pdbx_strand_id
1 'polypeptide(L)'
;MSEARPTFFDFDVTKMMADFRFRPFDLEALMAYQRRNIEALSQANQLAVEGMQAVAKRQIEITRQAVEDVSALLRDLAQPASAEDRIAKNTEYAKQMLEKSVNNGREITMLATKAGSEAADVLRKRATEGLDEFRDLAKQQAAR
;
A
#
# COMPACT_ATOMS: atom_id res chain seq x y z
N MET A 1 -37.11 -27.80 46.25
CA MET A 1 -36.63 -26.41 46.17
C MET A 1 -35.14 -26.49 45.90
N SER A 2 -34.69 -26.11 44.71
CA SER A 2 -33.26 -26.11 44.36
C SER A 2 -32.91 -24.71 43.89
N GLU A 3 -32.19 -23.97 44.74
CA GLU A 3 -31.65 -22.65 44.42
C GLU A 3 -30.49 -22.81 43.44
N ALA A 4 -30.65 -22.29 42.23
CA ALA A 4 -29.54 -22.17 41.29
C ALA A 4 -28.61 -21.05 41.77
N ARG A 5 -27.36 -21.40 42.06
CA ARG A 5 -26.30 -20.44 42.43
C ARG A 5 -25.97 -19.56 41.22
N PRO A 6 -25.80 -18.23 41.38
CA PRO A 6 -25.47 -17.35 40.27
C PRO A 6 -24.05 -17.63 39.80
N THR A 7 -23.91 -18.01 38.53
CA THR A 7 -22.62 -18.20 37.86
C THR A 7 -22.04 -16.86 37.41
N PHE A 8 -20.71 -16.73 37.47
CA PHE A 8 -19.92 -15.56 37.05
C PHE A 8 -20.16 -15.10 35.59
N PHE A 9 -20.87 -15.90 34.80
CA PHE A 9 -21.18 -15.70 33.39
C PHE A 9 -22.57 -15.14 33.11
N ASP A 10 -23.38 -14.80 34.12
CA ASP A 10 -24.59 -13.96 33.95
C ASP A 10 -24.23 -12.49 33.71
N PHE A 11 -23.26 -12.26 32.81
CA PHE A 11 -23.03 -10.97 32.20
C PHE A 11 -24.21 -10.72 31.26
N ASP A 12 -25.23 -10.04 31.78
CA ASP A 12 -26.42 -9.69 31.02
C ASP A 12 -26.07 -8.56 30.03
N VAL A 13 -25.46 -8.94 28.90
CA VAL A 13 -25.13 -8.06 27.76
C VAL A 13 -26.38 -7.31 27.29
N THR A 14 -27.55 -7.94 27.41
CA THR A 14 -28.85 -7.35 27.09
C THR A 14 -29.20 -6.22 28.05
N LYS A 15 -28.96 -6.38 29.35
CA LYS A 15 -29.16 -5.33 30.36
C LYS A 15 -28.11 -4.23 30.26
N MET A 16 -26.87 -4.57 29.92
CA MET A 16 -25.84 -3.57 29.62
C MET A 16 -26.20 -2.75 28.38
N MET A 17 -26.74 -3.38 27.32
CA MET A 17 -27.27 -2.70 26.13
C MET A 17 -28.55 -1.89 26.41
N ALA A 18 -29.41 -2.36 27.34
CA ALA A 18 -30.64 -1.67 27.72
C ALA A 18 -30.40 -0.47 28.67
N ASP A 19 -29.43 -0.57 29.58
CA ASP A 19 -28.97 0.53 30.44
C ASP A 19 -28.15 1.54 29.65
N PHE A 20 -27.43 1.09 28.62
CA PHE A 20 -26.91 1.93 27.53
C PHE A 20 -28.04 2.30 26.57
N ARG A 21 -29.17 2.80 27.08
CA ARG A 21 -30.24 3.38 26.27
C ARG A 21 -29.57 4.21 25.19
N PHE A 22 -29.73 3.76 23.95
CA PHE A 22 -29.33 4.44 22.74
C PHE A 22 -29.89 5.86 22.81
N ARG A 23 -29.15 6.79 23.42
CA ARG A 23 -29.28 8.21 23.15
C ARG A 23 -29.01 8.30 21.65
N PRO A 24 -29.87 8.92 20.84
CA PRO A 24 -29.72 8.89 19.39
C PRO A 24 -28.34 9.45 19.07
N PHE A 25 -27.40 8.56 18.76
CA PHE A 25 -26.21 8.92 18.03
C PHE A 25 -26.72 9.63 16.79
N ASP A 26 -26.08 10.73 16.42
CA ASP A 26 -26.39 11.38 15.16
C ASP A 26 -26.09 10.37 14.03
N LEU A 27 -27.14 9.67 13.57
CA LEU A 27 -27.04 8.60 12.59
C LEU A 27 -26.50 9.13 11.27
N GLU A 28 -26.78 10.41 10.96
CA GLU A 28 -26.24 11.09 9.80
C GLU A 28 -24.73 11.31 9.95
N ALA A 29 -24.28 11.75 11.13
CA ALA A 29 -22.85 11.86 11.43
C ALA A 29 -22.13 10.50 11.39
N LEU A 30 -22.75 9.42 11.90
CA LEU A 30 -22.19 8.07 11.86
C LEU A 30 -22.12 7.54 10.42
N MET A 31 -23.16 7.75 9.61
CA MET A 31 -23.16 7.37 8.20
C MET A 31 -22.09 8.15 7.41
N ALA A 32 -21.95 9.45 7.66
CA ALA A 32 -20.89 10.27 7.07
C ALA A 32 -19.49 9.78 7.48
N TYR A 33 -19.30 9.43 8.75
CA TYR A 33 -18.06 8.82 9.27
C TYR A 33 -17.70 7.53 8.53
N GLN A 34 -18.67 6.61 8.38
CA GLN A 34 -18.44 5.35 7.67
C GLN A 34 -18.17 5.56 6.19
N ARG A 35 -18.88 6.49 5.55
CA ARG A 35 -18.64 6.87 4.16
C ARG A 35 -17.20 7.34 3.95
N ARG A 36 -16.69 8.24 4.81
CA ARG A 36 -15.29 8.72 4.75
C ARG A 36 -14.28 7.59 4.93
N ASN A 37 -14.57 6.60 5.78
CA ASN A 37 -13.70 5.42 5.93
C ASN A 37 -13.64 4.59 4.64
N ILE A 38 -14.78 4.35 4.01
CA ILE A 38 -14.86 3.61 2.74
C ILE A 38 -14.13 4.37 1.63
N GLU A 39 -14.30 5.68 1.56
CA GLU A 39 -13.59 6.53 0.59
C GLU A 39 -12.06 6.45 0.78
N ALA A 40 -11.57 6.53 2.02
CA ALA A 40 -10.14 6.40 2.32
C ALA A 40 -9.59 5.00 1.98
N LEU A 41 -10.33 3.94 2.32
CA LEU A 41 -9.95 2.57 1.95
C LEU A 41 -9.94 2.38 0.43
N SER A 42 -10.92 2.94 -0.27
CA SER A 42 -10.98 2.88 -1.74
C SER A 42 -9.81 3.62 -2.37
N GLN A 43 -9.46 4.81 -1.84
CA GLN A 43 -8.32 5.59 -2.34
C GLN A 43 -6.99 4.87 -2.07
N ALA A 44 -6.80 4.30 -0.88
CA ALA A 44 -5.61 3.51 -0.58
C ALA A 44 -5.46 2.29 -1.50
N ASN A 45 -6.56 1.59 -1.77
CA ASN A 45 -6.57 0.48 -2.73
C ASN A 45 -6.25 0.94 -4.15
N GLN A 46 -6.78 2.09 -4.58
CA GLN A 46 -6.49 2.65 -5.89
C GLN A 46 -4.98 2.95 -6.03
N LEU A 47 -4.37 3.60 -5.03
CA LEU A 47 -2.93 3.87 -5.02
C LEU A 47 -2.10 2.58 -5.07
N ALA A 48 -2.51 1.54 -4.35
CA ALA A 48 -1.86 0.24 -4.41
C ALA A 48 -1.93 -0.39 -5.81
N VAL A 49 -3.09 -0.33 -6.47
CA VAL A 49 -3.28 -0.83 -7.84
C VAL A 49 -2.45 -0.03 -8.85
N GLU A 50 -2.46 1.30 -8.76
CA GLU A 50 -1.63 2.16 -9.59
C GLU A 50 -0.13 1.86 -9.41
N GLY A 51 0.30 1.58 -8.17
CA GLY A 51 1.65 1.11 -7.86
C GLY A 51 2.02 -0.19 -8.56
N MET A 52 1.13 -1.20 -8.49
CA MET A 52 1.33 -2.47 -9.19
C MET A 52 1.40 -2.29 -10.71
N GLN A 53 0.55 -1.44 -11.27
CA GLN A 53 0.58 -1.10 -12.70
C GLN A 53 1.89 -0.41 -13.09
N ALA A 54 2.40 0.50 -12.26
CA ALA A 54 3.67 1.17 -12.50
C ALA A 54 4.85 0.18 -12.49
N VAL A 55 4.88 -0.75 -11.54
CA VAL A 55 5.88 -1.83 -11.49
C VAL A 55 5.77 -2.73 -12.73
N ALA A 56 4.57 -3.15 -13.12
CA ALA A 56 4.35 -3.99 -14.30
C ALA A 56 4.81 -3.29 -15.59
N LYS A 57 4.46 -2.00 -15.75
CA LYS A 57 4.92 -1.19 -16.87
C LYS A 57 6.45 -1.11 -16.91
N ARG A 58 7.08 -0.90 -15.75
CA ARG A 58 8.54 -0.84 -15.67
C ARG A 58 9.19 -2.18 -16.03
N GLN A 59 8.61 -3.30 -15.63
CA GLN A 59 9.09 -4.63 -16.01
C GLN A 59 9.02 -4.85 -17.53
N ILE A 60 7.99 -4.35 -18.20
CA ILE A 60 7.88 -4.42 -19.67
C ILE A 60 8.98 -3.58 -20.34
N GLU A 61 9.25 -2.39 -19.84
CA GLU A 61 10.32 -1.53 -20.35
C GLU A 61 11.70 -2.17 -20.19
N ILE A 62 11.98 -2.77 -19.02
CA ILE A 62 13.23 -3.52 -18.79
C ILE A 62 13.38 -4.67 -19.79
N THR A 63 12.29 -5.41 -20.05
CA THR A 63 12.31 -6.51 -21.03
C THR A 63 12.58 -6.00 -22.45
N ARG A 64 11.97 -4.88 -22.86
CA ARG A 64 12.25 -4.26 -24.17
C ARG A 64 13.72 -3.85 -24.28
N GLN A 65 14.26 -3.21 -23.25
CA GLN A 65 15.67 -2.83 -23.20
C GLN A 65 16.58 -4.07 -23.31
N ALA A 66 16.24 -5.17 -22.65
CA ALA A 66 17.01 -6.41 -22.73
C ALA A 66 17.04 -7.00 -24.16
N VAL A 67 15.92 -6.95 -24.89
CA VAL A 67 15.87 -7.41 -26.30
C VAL A 67 16.76 -6.53 -27.19
N GLU A 68 16.74 -5.22 -26.98
CA GLU A 68 17.60 -4.28 -27.70
C GLU A 68 19.08 -4.52 -27.40
N ASP A 69 19.43 -4.74 -26.13
CA ASP A 69 20.80 -5.03 -25.68
C ASP A 69 21.32 -6.34 -26.30
N VAL A 70 20.51 -7.40 -26.33
CA VAL A 70 20.88 -8.67 -27.00
C VAL A 70 21.09 -8.45 -28.50
N SER A 71 20.21 -7.68 -29.15
CA SER A 71 20.33 -7.38 -30.58
C SER A 71 21.60 -6.57 -30.88
N ALA A 72 21.96 -5.64 -30.00
CA ALA A 72 23.19 -4.88 -30.10
C ALA A 72 24.42 -5.79 -29.93
N LEU A 73 24.42 -6.66 -28.92
CA LEU A 73 25.49 -7.62 -28.69
C LEU A 73 25.71 -8.55 -29.90
N LEU A 74 24.63 -9.08 -30.49
CA LEU A 74 24.72 -9.94 -31.68
C LEU A 74 25.33 -9.22 -32.89
N ARG A 75 24.95 -7.96 -33.12
CA ARG A 75 25.56 -7.13 -34.17
C ARG A 75 27.04 -6.90 -33.92
N ASP A 76 27.39 -6.67 -32.66
CA ASP A 76 28.76 -6.36 -32.26
C ASP A 76 29.68 -7.59 -32.38
N LEU A 77 29.18 -8.78 -32.03
CA LEU A 77 29.88 -10.05 -32.20
C LEU A 77 30.11 -10.43 -33.67
N ALA A 78 29.25 -9.96 -34.59
CA ALA A 78 29.39 -10.19 -36.02
C ALA A 78 30.52 -9.34 -36.66
N GLN A 79 31.04 -8.33 -35.95
CA GLN A 79 32.12 -7.50 -36.47
C GLN A 79 33.50 -8.16 -36.25
N PRO A 80 34.41 -8.10 -37.24
CA PRO A 80 35.81 -8.47 -37.04
C PRO A 80 36.46 -7.57 -35.97
N ALA A 81 37.17 -8.17 -35.01
CA ALA A 81 37.85 -7.43 -33.94
C ALA A 81 39.09 -8.20 -33.44
N SER A 82 40.11 -7.46 -32.99
CA SER A 82 41.32 -8.02 -32.37
C SER A 82 41.03 -8.64 -31.00
N ALA A 83 41.98 -9.40 -30.45
CA ALA A 83 41.82 -10.02 -29.12
C ALA A 83 41.74 -8.96 -28.00
N GLU A 84 42.55 -7.90 -28.07
CA GLU A 84 42.53 -6.80 -27.11
C GLU A 84 41.22 -6.01 -27.16
N ASP A 85 40.71 -5.70 -28.37
CA ASP A 85 39.42 -5.01 -28.53
C ASP A 85 38.25 -5.83 -27.95
N ARG A 86 38.30 -7.15 -28.11
CA ARG A 86 37.29 -8.06 -27.52
C ARG A 86 37.31 -8.05 -26.00
N ILE A 87 38.49 -8.06 -25.38
CA ILE A 87 38.63 -8.02 -23.92
C ILE A 87 38.13 -6.67 -23.38
N ALA A 88 38.48 -5.56 -24.02
CA ALA A 88 38.02 -4.24 -23.64
C ALA A 88 36.49 -4.12 -23.75
N LYS A 89 35.90 -4.55 -24.87
CA LYS A 89 34.45 -4.57 -25.07
C LYS A 89 33.72 -5.43 -24.04
N ASN A 90 34.20 -6.64 -23.76
CA ASN A 90 33.57 -7.52 -22.78
C ASN A 90 33.57 -6.90 -21.37
N THR A 91 34.66 -6.20 -21.00
CA THR A 91 34.76 -5.50 -19.72
C THR A 91 33.76 -4.35 -19.64
N GLU A 92 33.63 -3.56 -20.70
CA GLU A 92 32.65 -2.47 -20.78
C GLU A 92 31.21 -3.00 -20.75
N TYR A 93 30.90 -4.07 -21.49
CA TYR A 93 29.59 -4.74 -21.41
C TYR A 93 29.28 -5.22 -20.00
N ALA A 94 30.23 -5.86 -19.32
CA ALA A 94 30.03 -6.32 -17.95
C ALA A 94 29.72 -5.15 -17.00
N LYS A 95 30.44 -4.03 -17.13
CA LYS A 95 30.20 -2.82 -16.34
C LYS A 95 28.81 -2.24 -16.60
N GLN A 96 28.43 -2.08 -17.87
CA GLN A 96 27.13 -1.55 -18.26
C GLN A 96 25.97 -2.45 -17.76
N MET A 97 26.12 -3.77 -17.85
CA MET A 97 25.11 -4.71 -17.35
C MET A 97 24.93 -4.63 -15.84
N LEU A 98 26.03 -4.45 -15.09
CA LEU A 98 25.98 -4.27 -13.64
C LEU A 98 25.26 -2.95 -13.27
N GLU A 99 25.63 -1.84 -13.91
CA GLU A 99 25.01 -0.53 -13.69
C GLU A 99 23.50 -0.58 -14.01
N LYS A 100 23.12 -1.15 -15.16
CA LYS A 100 21.72 -1.33 -15.55
C LYS A 100 20.94 -2.17 -14.55
N SER A 101 21.51 -3.30 -14.10
CA SER A 101 20.83 -4.20 -13.16
C SER A 101 20.56 -3.53 -11.81
N VAL A 102 21.54 -2.78 -11.29
CA VAL A 102 21.39 -2.02 -10.05
C VAL A 102 20.33 -0.92 -10.20
N ASN A 103 20.34 -0.18 -11.31
CA ASN A 103 19.37 0.88 -11.55
C ASN A 103 17.95 0.34 -11.70
N ASN A 104 17.77 -0.74 -12.47
CA ASN A 104 16.47 -1.41 -12.62
C ASN A 104 15.92 -1.88 -11.27
N GLY A 105 16.76 -2.49 -10.43
CA GLY A 105 16.37 -2.90 -9.08
C GLY A 105 15.94 -1.72 -8.21
N ARG A 106 16.71 -0.63 -8.21
CA ARG A 106 16.37 0.61 -7.47
C ARG A 106 15.04 1.19 -7.89
N GLU A 107 14.78 1.27 -9.19
CA GLU A 107 13.53 1.84 -9.70
C GLU A 107 12.31 1.02 -9.31
N ILE A 108 12.39 -0.31 -9.41
CA ILE A 108 11.31 -1.20 -8.96
C ILE A 108 11.05 -1.01 -7.45
N THR A 109 12.10 -0.98 -6.64
CA THR A 109 11.98 -0.74 -5.20
C THR A 109 11.35 0.62 -4.92
N MET A 110 11.80 1.69 -5.58
CA MET A 110 11.23 3.03 -5.42
C MET A 110 9.73 3.06 -5.76
N LEU A 111 9.31 2.43 -6.86
CA LEU A 111 7.90 2.37 -7.25
C LEU A 111 7.06 1.61 -6.20
N ALA A 112 7.53 0.45 -5.75
CA ALA A 112 6.84 -0.36 -4.76
C ALA A 112 6.74 0.36 -3.40
N THR A 113 7.85 0.93 -2.91
CA THR A 113 7.88 1.68 -1.65
C THR A 113 6.99 2.91 -1.72
N LYS A 114 7.02 3.66 -2.82
CA LYS A 114 6.19 4.84 -3.01
C LYS A 114 4.70 4.51 -2.90
N ALA A 115 4.23 3.51 -3.66
CA ALA A 115 2.84 3.09 -3.64
C ALA A 115 2.38 2.66 -2.23
N GLY A 116 3.23 1.88 -1.53
CA GLY A 116 2.96 1.48 -0.14
C GLY A 116 2.90 2.67 0.82
N SER A 117 3.83 3.62 0.71
CA SER A 117 3.83 4.81 1.55
C SER A 117 2.62 5.71 1.30
N GLU A 118 2.25 5.96 0.05
CA GLU A 118 1.12 6.83 -0.28
C GLU A 118 -0.21 6.22 0.20
N ALA A 119 -0.39 4.91 0.05
CA ALA A 119 -1.56 4.21 0.59
C ALA A 119 -1.59 4.27 2.14
N ALA A 120 -0.46 4.03 2.81
CA ALA A 120 -0.36 4.11 4.27
C ALA A 120 -0.63 5.52 4.79
N ASP A 121 -0.21 6.55 4.05
CA ASP A 121 -0.42 7.96 4.39
C ASP A 121 -1.90 8.33 4.36
N VAL A 122 -2.66 7.87 3.36
CA VAL A 122 -4.12 8.03 3.28
C VAL A 122 -4.80 7.40 4.50
N LEU A 123 -4.46 6.16 4.81
CA LEU A 123 -5.06 5.44 5.95
C LEU A 123 -4.71 6.08 7.29
N ARG A 124 -3.45 6.48 7.48
CA ARG A 124 -3.01 7.17 8.70
C ARG A 124 -3.72 8.50 8.89
N LYS A 125 -3.85 9.29 7.82
CA LYS A 125 -4.60 10.55 7.84
C LYS A 125 -6.04 10.30 8.27
N ARG A 126 -6.72 9.35 7.64
CA ARG A 126 -8.10 9.03 7.98
C ARG A 126 -8.26 8.52 9.42
N ALA A 127 -7.33 7.69 9.91
CA ALA A 127 -7.34 7.22 11.28
C ALA A 127 -7.22 8.38 12.28
N THR A 128 -6.34 9.34 12.00
CA THR A 128 -6.16 10.55 12.83
C THR A 128 -7.42 11.40 12.83
N GLU A 129 -7.98 11.69 11.65
CA GLU A 129 -9.24 12.42 11.51
C GLU A 129 -10.40 11.71 12.22
N GLY A 130 -10.44 10.37 12.17
CA GLY A 130 -11.47 9.59 12.84
C GLY A 130 -11.39 9.70 14.36
N LEU A 131 -10.18 9.72 14.94
CA LEU A 131 -9.98 9.96 16.37
C LEU A 131 -10.43 11.37 16.79
N ASP A 132 -10.15 12.38 15.97
CA ASP A 132 -10.63 13.75 16.21
C ASP A 132 -12.16 13.84 16.13
N GLU A 133 -12.78 13.20 15.14
CA GLU A 133 -14.24 13.12 15.00
C GLU A 133 -14.90 12.44 16.22
N PHE A 134 -14.32 11.33 16.72
CA PHE A 134 -14.80 10.68 17.94
C PHE A 134 -14.69 11.58 19.16
N ARG A 135 -13.57 12.28 19.33
CA ARG A 135 -13.38 13.25 20.43
C ARG A 135 -14.44 14.34 20.38
N ASP A 136 -14.73 14.87 19.21
CA ASP A 136 -15.65 15.97 19.04
C ASP A 136 -17.11 15.53 19.26
N LEU A 137 -17.47 14.32 18.79
CA LEU A 137 -18.76 13.69 19.12
C LEU A 137 -18.93 13.48 20.63
N ALA A 138 -17.90 12.99 21.32
CA ALA A 138 -17.93 12.81 22.78
C ALA A 138 -18.12 14.14 23.53
N LYS A 139 -17.44 15.20 23.09
CA LYS A 139 -17.61 16.56 23.66
C LYS A 139 -19.02 17.09 23.44
N GLN A 140 -19.57 16.94 22.23
CA GLN A 140 -20.95 17.35 21.93
C GLN A 140 -21.96 16.60 22.79
N GLN A 141 -21.73 15.32 23.07
CA GLN A 141 -22.59 14.51 23.93
C GLN A 141 -22.48 14.90 25.42
N ALA A 142 -21.32 15.39 25.88
CA ALA A 142 -21.12 15.88 27.24
C ALA A 142 -21.65 17.30 27.47
N ALA A 143 -21.76 18.10 26.40
CA ALA A 143 -22.28 19.47 26.43
C ALA A 143 -23.81 19.57 26.24
N ARG A 144 -24.50 18.43 26.04
CA ARG A 144 -25.97 18.30 25.93
C ARG A 144 -26.53 17.63 27.17
#